data_AF-D9IQ16-F1
#
_entry.id   AF-D9IQ16-F1
#
_cell.length_a   1.000
_cell.length_b   1.000
_cell.length_c   1.000
_cell.angle_alpha   90.00
_cell.angle_beta   90.00
_cell.angle_gamma   90.00
#
_symmetry.space_group_name_H-M   'P 1'
#
loop_
_entity.id
_entity.type
_entity.pdbx_description
1 polymer ?
#
loop_
_entity_poly.entity_id
_entity_poly.type
_entity_poly.pdbx_seq_one_letter_code
_entity_poly.pdbx_strand_id
1 'polypeptide(L)'
;MKPSGAFLSLCVVLLSLATHCFSFPSDSLRRDAHSDTNALKSRDRRQAPAPQLSCGGVLYNPAAEMCCHGNVEPRVGASPMCCESSSYDPSTQMCCEGTVSNKPPGIAMCCGSEAYDANSQICCNGNINTKATGPTAQPGCCGEFSYDAASQLCCDSHPVLMVGSLPSCCGRNGYDANTSLCCGDNNVAFVSGPQAACCGDMGYNRNTHLCCDSNVLPMPAMGACCGSWTYSQQTHLCCEGVQLYKGMNTGCCGAVGYNQVNSLCCEGTVVPKSPSKPVCCGTTSYNPLTELCCDGIAFFKTGFIRPTCCGGAIYDATVARCCDGVPTYNVASCAGLA
;
A
#
# COMPACT_ATOMS: atom_id res chain seq x y z
N MET A 1 -10.89 36.60 10.38
CA MET A 1 -10.88 36.99 8.95
C MET A 1 -11.24 35.76 8.13
N LYS A 2 -12.39 35.85 7.42
CA LYS A 2 -12.95 34.99 6.36
C LYS A 2 -12.69 33.46 6.36
N PRO A 3 -13.73 32.66 6.60
CA PRO A 3 -13.88 31.30 6.07
C PRO A 3 -14.87 31.31 4.88
N SER A 4 -14.58 30.64 3.76
CA SER A 4 -15.56 30.43 2.68
C SER A 4 -15.09 29.32 1.73
N GLY A 5 -15.93 28.32 1.47
CA GLY A 5 -15.75 27.47 0.29
C GLY A 5 -16.21 26.02 0.44
N ALA A 6 -17.49 25.80 0.76
CA ALA A 6 -18.14 24.51 0.60
C ALA A 6 -18.26 24.17 -0.88
N PHE A 7 -17.75 23.02 -1.30
CA PHE A 7 -18.04 22.39 -2.59
C PHE A 7 -19.00 21.23 -2.36
N LEU A 8 -20.30 21.49 -2.50
CA LEU A 8 -21.29 20.45 -2.78
C LEU A 8 -21.32 20.23 -4.30
N SER A 9 -20.69 19.14 -4.75
CA SER A 9 -20.85 18.65 -6.11
C SER A 9 -22.02 17.66 -6.15
N LEU A 10 -23.13 18.10 -6.74
CA LEU A 10 -24.24 17.24 -7.14
C LEU A 10 -23.73 16.28 -8.23
N CYS A 11 -23.48 15.02 -7.87
CA CYS A 11 -23.42 13.94 -8.85
C CYS A 11 -24.84 13.44 -9.13
N VAL A 12 -25.47 14.05 -10.13
CA VAL A 12 -26.61 13.50 -10.86
C VAL A 12 -26.09 12.29 -11.65
N VAL A 13 -26.17 11.10 -11.05
CA VAL A 13 -25.95 9.85 -11.79
C VAL A 13 -27.29 9.45 -12.40
N LEU A 14 -27.38 9.75 -13.71
CA LEU A 14 -28.43 9.32 -14.61
C LEU A 14 -28.59 7.80 -14.55
N LEU A 15 -29.79 7.38 -14.15
CA LEU A 15 -30.33 6.03 -14.30
C LEU A 15 -30.28 5.61 -15.77
N SER A 16 -29.25 4.86 -16.15
CA SER A 16 -29.24 4.06 -17.37
C SER A 16 -30.05 2.79 -17.12
N LEU A 17 -31.36 2.88 -17.42
CA LEU A 17 -32.25 1.75 -17.61
C LEU A 17 -31.72 0.89 -18.77
N ALA A 18 -30.84 -0.07 -18.47
CA ALA A 18 -30.51 -1.15 -19.40
C ALA A 18 -31.62 -2.20 -19.34
N THR A 19 -32.71 -1.90 -20.03
CA THR A 19 -33.74 -2.86 -20.42
C THR A 19 -33.12 -3.90 -21.36
N HIS A 20 -32.66 -5.02 -20.81
CA HIS A 20 -32.44 -6.25 -21.57
C HIS A 20 -33.42 -7.31 -21.06
N CYS A 21 -34.70 -7.10 -21.37
CA CYS A 21 -35.66 -8.19 -21.40
C CYS A 21 -35.30 -9.03 -22.62
N PHE A 22 -34.58 -10.13 -22.38
CA PHE A 22 -34.39 -11.17 -23.37
C PHE A 22 -35.75 -11.78 -23.71
N SER A 23 -36.25 -11.38 -24.87
CA SER A 23 -37.35 -12.01 -25.59
C SER A 23 -37.01 -13.48 -25.84
N PHE A 24 -37.73 -14.41 -25.20
CA PHE A 24 -37.80 -15.79 -25.67
C PHE A 24 -39.21 -16.07 -26.21
N PRO A 25 -39.30 -16.77 -27.35
CA PRO A 25 -40.48 -16.79 -28.19
C PRO A 25 -41.59 -17.62 -27.55
N SER A 26 -42.80 -17.07 -27.54
CA SER A 26 -44.03 -17.81 -27.27
C SER A 26 -44.30 -18.72 -28.46
N ASP A 27 -43.94 -20.00 -28.35
CA ASP A 27 -44.32 -20.99 -29.35
C ASP A 27 -45.81 -21.32 -29.21
N SER A 28 -46.58 -20.68 -30.09
CA SER A 28 -48.02 -20.81 -30.22
C SER A 28 -48.39 -22.16 -30.84
N LEU A 29 -48.73 -23.15 -30.03
CA LEU A 29 -49.51 -24.30 -30.49
C LEU A 29 -51.00 -24.02 -30.30
N ARG A 30 -51.57 -23.39 -31.33
CA ARG A 30 -53.01 -23.45 -31.66
C ARG A 30 -53.46 -24.91 -31.71
N ARG A 31 -54.52 -25.25 -31.00
CA ARG A 31 -55.41 -26.36 -31.36
C ARG A 31 -56.85 -25.90 -31.28
N ASP A 32 -57.44 -25.75 -32.46
CA ASP A 32 -58.85 -25.60 -32.68
C ASP A 32 -59.60 -26.83 -32.15
N ALA A 33 -60.54 -26.61 -31.24
CA ALA A 33 -61.49 -27.62 -30.79
C ALA A 33 -62.83 -27.35 -31.46
N HIS A 34 -63.05 -27.97 -32.62
CA HIS A 34 -64.37 -28.03 -33.24
C HIS A 34 -65.21 -29.12 -32.55
N SER A 35 -66.30 -28.67 -31.95
CA SER A 35 -67.43 -29.46 -31.44
C SER A 35 -68.12 -30.18 -32.59
N ASP A 36 -68.28 -31.49 -32.52
CA ASP A 36 -69.41 -32.19 -33.12
C ASP A 36 -69.81 -33.42 -32.31
N THR A 37 -71.06 -33.36 -31.86
CA THR A 37 -71.82 -34.39 -31.16
C THR A 37 -72.25 -35.51 -32.10
N ASN A 38 -71.97 -36.78 -31.79
CA ASN A 38 -72.98 -37.83 -31.94
C ASN A 38 -72.60 -39.20 -31.37
N ALA A 39 -73.60 -39.76 -30.66
CA ALA A 39 -74.04 -41.15 -30.62
C ALA A 39 -73.13 -42.26 -30.05
N LEU A 40 -73.62 -42.78 -28.93
CA LEU A 40 -73.27 -44.04 -28.26
C LEU A 40 -72.85 -45.18 -29.20
N LYS A 41 -71.67 -45.76 -28.92
CA LYS A 41 -71.43 -47.21 -28.99
C LYS A 41 -70.25 -47.60 -28.09
N SER A 42 -70.57 -48.39 -27.09
CA SER A 42 -69.67 -49.00 -26.10
C SER A 42 -68.71 -50.00 -26.76
N ARG A 43 -67.44 -49.63 -26.99
CA ARG A 43 -66.33 -50.55 -27.26
C ARG A 43 -65.03 -49.95 -26.72
N ASP A 44 -64.40 -50.65 -25.78
CA ASP A 44 -63.00 -50.55 -25.32
C ASP A 44 -62.27 -49.20 -25.49
N ARG A 45 -62.31 -48.34 -24.45
CA ARG A 45 -61.38 -47.20 -24.34
C ARG A 45 -59.99 -47.72 -23.99
N ARG A 46 -59.17 -48.06 -25.00
CA ARG A 46 -57.71 -47.96 -24.82
C ARG A 46 -57.39 -46.47 -24.70
N GLN A 47 -57.15 -45.99 -23.48
CA GLN A 47 -56.59 -44.66 -23.24
C GLN A 47 -55.34 -44.53 -24.14
N ALA A 48 -55.36 -43.60 -25.09
CA ALA A 48 -54.17 -43.24 -25.83
C ALA A 48 -53.09 -42.87 -24.79
N PRO A 49 -51.85 -43.39 -24.93
CA PRO A 49 -50.79 -43.03 -24.00
C PRO A 49 -50.64 -41.51 -23.97
N ALA A 50 -50.50 -40.94 -22.78
CA ALA A 50 -50.28 -39.50 -22.62
C ALA A 50 -49.11 -39.05 -23.52
N PRO A 51 -49.16 -37.84 -24.10
CA PRO A 51 -48.10 -37.38 -24.99
C PRO A 51 -46.77 -37.34 -24.22
N GLN A 52 -45.86 -38.26 -24.55
CA GLN A 52 -44.51 -38.30 -23.96
C GLN A 52 -43.59 -37.35 -24.74
N LEU A 53 -42.94 -36.45 -24.03
CA LEU A 53 -41.91 -35.56 -24.57
C LEU A 53 -40.52 -36.09 -24.20
N SER A 54 -39.48 -35.73 -24.96
CA SER A 54 -38.10 -36.14 -24.68
C SER A 54 -37.30 -35.01 -24.06
N CYS A 55 -36.47 -35.33 -23.07
CA CYS A 55 -35.54 -34.44 -22.37
C CYS A 55 -34.22 -35.18 -22.15
N GLY A 56 -33.12 -34.69 -22.74
CA GLY A 56 -31.83 -35.38 -22.60
C GLY A 56 -31.81 -36.84 -23.11
N GLY A 57 -32.75 -37.21 -23.99
CA GLY A 57 -32.95 -38.59 -24.46
C GLY A 57 -33.89 -39.44 -23.60
N VAL A 58 -34.41 -38.92 -22.49
CA VAL A 58 -35.38 -39.59 -21.61
C VAL A 58 -36.79 -39.10 -21.92
N LEU A 59 -37.74 -40.03 -22.06
CA LEU A 59 -39.15 -39.70 -22.22
C LEU A 59 -39.78 -39.35 -20.87
N TYR A 60 -40.57 -38.28 -20.83
CA TYR A 60 -41.23 -37.80 -19.60
C TYR A 60 -42.69 -37.41 -19.85
N ASN A 61 -43.48 -37.36 -18.78
CA ASN A 61 -44.88 -36.97 -18.78
C ASN A 61 -45.04 -35.46 -18.52
N PRO A 62 -45.38 -34.64 -19.53
CA PRO A 62 -45.48 -33.18 -19.36
C PRO A 62 -46.56 -32.71 -18.37
N ALA A 63 -47.49 -33.60 -17.98
CA ALA A 63 -48.49 -33.29 -16.97
C ALA A 63 -47.94 -33.29 -15.54
N ALA A 64 -46.89 -34.07 -15.26
CA ALA A 64 -46.30 -34.23 -13.92
C ALA A 64 -44.83 -33.77 -13.85
N GLU A 65 -44.16 -33.73 -14.99
CA GLU A 65 -42.72 -33.49 -15.11
C GLU A 65 -42.44 -32.36 -16.11
N MET A 66 -41.24 -31.83 -16.04
CA MET A 66 -40.70 -30.84 -16.97
C MET A 66 -39.23 -31.13 -17.25
N CYS A 67 -38.70 -30.54 -18.32
CA CYS A 67 -37.28 -30.65 -18.66
C CYS A 67 -36.52 -29.40 -18.21
N CYS A 68 -35.50 -29.56 -17.37
CA CYS A 68 -34.62 -28.49 -16.91
C CYS A 68 -33.16 -28.80 -17.29
N HIS A 69 -32.62 -28.04 -18.25
CA HIS A 69 -31.26 -28.24 -18.79
C HIS A 69 -30.89 -29.71 -19.08
N GLY A 70 -31.82 -30.45 -19.69
CA GLY A 70 -31.62 -31.86 -20.06
C GLY A 70 -31.95 -32.88 -18.97
N ASN A 71 -32.33 -32.45 -17.76
CA ASN A 71 -32.78 -33.31 -16.68
C ASN A 71 -34.32 -33.28 -16.56
N VAL A 72 -34.92 -34.45 -16.36
CA VAL A 72 -36.37 -34.58 -16.11
C VAL A 72 -36.62 -34.33 -14.64
N GLU A 73 -37.44 -33.31 -14.35
CA GLU A 73 -37.73 -32.81 -13.01
C GLU A 73 -39.23 -32.79 -12.75
N PRO A 74 -39.68 -32.97 -11.49
CA PRO A 74 -41.10 -32.87 -11.16
C PRO A 74 -41.62 -31.44 -11.34
N ARG A 75 -42.91 -31.27 -11.64
CA ARG A 75 -43.55 -29.95 -11.63
C ARG A 75 -43.82 -29.50 -10.20
N VAL A 76 -43.02 -28.55 -9.70
CA VAL A 76 -43.19 -27.96 -8.35
C VAL A 76 -44.01 -26.67 -8.42
N GLY A 77 -45.21 -26.67 -7.83
CA GLY A 77 -46.12 -25.51 -7.84
C GLY A 77 -46.97 -25.38 -9.10
N ALA A 78 -47.74 -24.29 -9.20
CA ALA A 78 -48.69 -24.08 -10.29
C ALA A 78 -48.01 -23.70 -11.62
N SER A 79 -46.84 -23.07 -11.56
CA SER A 79 -46.09 -22.59 -12.74
C SER A 79 -44.59 -22.75 -12.48
N PRO A 80 -44.09 -24.00 -12.47
CA PRO A 80 -42.69 -24.29 -12.14
C PRO A 80 -41.74 -23.64 -13.14
N MET A 81 -40.57 -23.24 -12.65
CA MET A 81 -39.45 -22.74 -13.45
C MET A 81 -38.20 -23.57 -13.21
N CYS A 82 -37.23 -23.48 -14.12
CA CYS A 82 -35.93 -24.15 -13.96
C CYS A 82 -34.91 -23.21 -13.33
N CYS A 83 -34.12 -23.77 -12.42
CA CYS A 83 -32.88 -23.22 -11.90
C CYS A 83 -31.79 -24.24 -12.23
N GLU A 84 -31.05 -23.99 -13.31
CA GLU A 84 -30.18 -25.00 -13.93
C GLU A 84 -30.92 -26.34 -14.16
N SER A 85 -30.44 -27.43 -13.58
CA SER A 85 -31.01 -28.76 -13.70
C SER A 85 -32.20 -29.04 -12.80
N SER A 86 -32.60 -28.09 -11.94
CA SER A 86 -33.63 -28.30 -10.92
C SER A 86 -34.87 -27.47 -11.18
N SER A 87 -36.04 -28.04 -10.91
CA SER A 87 -37.32 -27.33 -10.94
C SER A 87 -37.62 -26.63 -9.61
N TYR A 88 -38.32 -25.50 -9.63
CA TYR A 88 -38.75 -24.80 -8.42
C TYR A 88 -40.08 -24.06 -8.60
N ASP A 89 -40.77 -23.78 -7.49
CA ASP A 89 -42.01 -22.99 -7.48
C ASP A 89 -41.68 -21.50 -7.30
N PRO A 90 -41.85 -20.64 -8.32
CA PRO A 90 -41.49 -19.22 -8.23
C PRO A 90 -42.37 -18.38 -7.30
N SER A 91 -43.49 -18.94 -6.82
CA SER A 91 -44.33 -18.30 -5.82
C SER A 91 -43.69 -18.34 -4.42
N THR A 92 -42.87 -19.34 -4.12
CA THR A 92 -42.24 -19.56 -2.81
C THR A 92 -40.72 -19.63 -2.85
N GLN A 93 -40.13 -19.77 -4.03
CA GLN A 93 -38.70 -19.96 -4.23
C GLN A 93 -38.17 -19.03 -5.35
N MET A 94 -36.84 -18.93 -5.44
CA MET A 94 -36.13 -18.23 -6.49
C MET A 94 -34.81 -18.94 -6.79
N CYS A 95 -34.23 -18.67 -7.96
CA CYS A 95 -32.92 -19.20 -8.35
C CYS A 95 -31.83 -18.17 -8.06
N CYS A 96 -30.81 -18.55 -7.29
CA CYS A 96 -29.63 -17.74 -6.97
C CYS A 96 -28.36 -18.52 -7.32
N GLU A 97 -27.58 -18.04 -8.29
CA GLU A 97 -26.35 -18.70 -8.79
C GLU A 97 -26.53 -20.21 -9.03
N GLY A 98 -27.64 -20.59 -9.66
CA GLY A 98 -27.98 -21.97 -9.98
C GLY A 98 -28.46 -22.83 -8.80
N THR A 99 -28.63 -22.24 -7.62
CA THR A 99 -29.20 -22.88 -6.44
C THR A 99 -30.62 -22.38 -6.19
N VAL A 100 -31.56 -23.30 -5.95
CA VAL A 100 -32.93 -22.96 -5.55
C VAL A 100 -32.92 -22.50 -4.08
N SER A 101 -33.37 -21.29 -3.83
CA SER A 101 -33.46 -20.69 -2.49
C SER A 101 -34.91 -20.28 -2.17
N ASN A 102 -35.26 -20.27 -0.89
CA ASN A 102 -36.59 -19.85 -0.45
C ASN A 102 -36.75 -18.34 -0.61
N LYS A 103 -37.86 -17.91 -1.20
CA LYS A 103 -38.16 -16.50 -1.39
C LYS A 103 -38.50 -15.87 -0.03
N PRO A 104 -37.75 -14.85 0.43
CA PRO A 104 -38.09 -14.13 1.65
C PRO A 104 -39.40 -13.35 1.47
N PRO A 105 -40.08 -12.97 2.58
CA PRO A 105 -41.39 -12.32 2.53
C PRO A 105 -41.34 -10.88 1.97
N GLY A 106 -40.17 -10.24 1.99
CA GLY A 106 -39.97 -8.87 1.50
C GLY A 106 -39.42 -8.79 0.08
N ILE A 107 -38.47 -7.89 -0.15
CA ILE A 107 -37.84 -7.71 -1.47
C ILE A 107 -36.76 -8.78 -1.63
N ALA A 108 -37.11 -9.87 -2.30
CA ALA A 108 -36.21 -10.99 -2.53
C ALA A 108 -35.06 -10.64 -3.50
N MET A 109 -33.82 -10.79 -3.02
CA MET A 109 -32.59 -10.57 -3.77
C MET A 109 -31.61 -11.72 -3.51
N CYS A 110 -30.66 -11.97 -4.42
CA CYS A 110 -29.62 -12.98 -4.22
C CYS A 110 -28.33 -12.37 -3.65
N CYS A 111 -27.67 -13.13 -2.77
CA CYS A 111 -26.32 -12.92 -2.28
C CYS A 111 -25.55 -14.23 -2.45
N GLY A 112 -24.80 -14.37 -3.55
CA GLY A 112 -24.30 -15.68 -3.97
C GLY A 112 -25.46 -16.63 -4.27
N SER A 113 -25.42 -17.83 -3.69
CA SER A 113 -26.46 -18.87 -3.82
C SER A 113 -27.65 -18.72 -2.87
N GLU A 114 -27.65 -17.72 -1.99
CA GLU A 114 -28.70 -17.53 -0.98
C GLU A 114 -29.60 -16.32 -1.28
N ALA A 115 -30.89 -16.44 -1.00
CA ALA A 115 -31.85 -15.35 -1.08
C ALA A 115 -31.97 -14.59 0.26
N TYR A 116 -32.11 -13.27 0.20
CA TYR A 116 -32.25 -12.41 1.37
C TYR A 116 -33.31 -11.32 1.17
N ASP A 117 -33.86 -10.79 2.28
CA ASP A 117 -34.82 -9.70 2.23
C ASP A 117 -34.11 -8.34 2.20
N ALA A 118 -34.09 -7.71 1.03
CA ALA A 118 -33.47 -6.41 0.84
C ALA A 118 -34.16 -5.27 1.62
N ASN A 119 -35.27 -5.48 2.32
CA ASN A 119 -35.79 -4.50 3.26
C ASN A 119 -35.00 -4.44 4.56
N SER A 120 -34.55 -5.60 5.07
CA SER A 120 -33.95 -5.74 6.41
C SER A 120 -32.49 -6.18 6.38
N GLN A 121 -32.02 -6.70 5.25
CA GLN A 121 -30.70 -7.27 5.08
C GLN A 121 -29.96 -6.65 3.88
N ILE A 122 -28.64 -6.80 3.87
CA ILE A 122 -27.73 -6.34 2.82
C ILE A 122 -26.69 -7.42 2.54
N CYS A 123 -26.36 -7.61 1.26
CA CYS A 123 -25.28 -8.50 0.84
C CYS A 123 -23.96 -7.74 0.77
N CYS A 124 -22.95 -8.19 1.52
CA CYS A 124 -21.60 -7.60 1.57
C CYS A 124 -20.57 -8.69 1.27
N ASN A 125 -19.92 -8.63 0.10
CA ASN A 125 -18.94 -9.63 -0.37
C ASN A 125 -19.41 -11.09 -0.21
N GLY A 126 -20.67 -11.37 -0.55
CA GLY A 126 -21.25 -12.71 -0.45
C GLY A 126 -21.85 -13.06 0.92
N ASN A 127 -21.70 -12.20 1.92
CA ASN A 127 -22.29 -12.40 3.25
C ASN A 127 -23.57 -11.57 3.44
N ILE A 128 -24.66 -12.23 3.82
CA ILE A 128 -25.92 -11.58 4.16
C ILE A 128 -25.84 -11.04 5.59
N ASN A 129 -25.93 -9.73 5.73
CA ASN A 129 -25.88 -9.02 7.00
C ASN A 129 -27.19 -8.27 7.27
N THR A 130 -27.46 -7.94 8.53
CA THR A 130 -28.58 -7.07 8.87
C THR A 130 -28.26 -5.61 8.52
N LYS A 131 -29.24 -4.87 8.01
CA LYS A 131 -29.10 -3.43 7.77
C LYS A 131 -29.15 -2.67 9.09
N ALA A 132 -28.38 -1.61 9.19
CA ALA A 132 -28.57 -0.59 10.21
C ALA A 132 -30.00 -0.05 10.15
N THR A 133 -30.64 0.10 11.30
CA THR A 133 -32.03 0.57 11.42
C THR A 133 -32.07 1.89 12.20
N GLY A 134 -33.11 2.68 11.95
CA GLY A 134 -33.30 3.98 12.56
C GLY A 134 -33.45 5.10 11.53
N PRO A 135 -33.94 6.27 11.93
CA PRO A 135 -34.27 7.36 11.02
C PRO A 135 -33.05 8.00 10.34
N THR A 136 -31.87 7.86 10.95
CA THR A 136 -30.60 8.41 10.45
C THR A 136 -29.64 7.33 9.96
N ALA A 137 -30.03 6.05 10.02
CA ALA A 137 -29.16 4.95 9.66
C ALA A 137 -28.79 5.03 8.17
N GLN A 138 -27.51 4.85 7.88
CA GLN A 138 -26.94 4.82 6.54
C GLN A 138 -26.26 3.46 6.32
N PRO A 139 -27.05 2.38 6.12
CA PRO A 139 -26.49 1.05 5.96
C PRO A 139 -25.62 0.97 4.70
N GLY A 140 -24.41 0.42 4.85
CA GLY A 140 -23.47 0.14 3.77
C GLY A 140 -22.67 -1.12 4.04
N CYS A 141 -21.78 -1.46 3.11
CA CYS A 141 -20.85 -2.57 3.26
C CYS A 141 -19.44 -2.07 3.56
N CYS A 142 -18.78 -2.73 4.51
CA CYS A 142 -17.37 -2.56 4.82
C CYS A 142 -16.72 -3.94 4.77
N GLY A 143 -16.14 -4.28 3.62
CA GLY A 143 -15.72 -5.65 3.33
C GLY A 143 -16.91 -6.60 3.37
N GLU A 144 -16.82 -7.61 4.22
CA GLU A 144 -17.86 -8.64 4.43
C GLU A 144 -18.94 -8.25 5.44
N PHE A 145 -18.77 -7.11 6.12
CA PHE A 145 -19.66 -6.67 7.19
C PHE A 145 -20.59 -5.56 6.72
N SER A 146 -21.82 -5.51 7.28
CA SER A 146 -22.61 -4.28 7.23
C SER A 146 -22.10 -3.27 8.25
N TYR A 147 -22.27 -1.99 7.94
CA TYR A 147 -22.00 -0.89 8.88
C TYR A 147 -22.98 0.26 8.69
N ASP A 148 -23.06 1.12 9.69
CA ASP A 148 -23.85 2.36 9.67
C ASP A 148 -22.94 3.57 9.42
N ALA A 149 -22.93 4.11 8.20
CA ALA A 149 -22.10 5.26 7.84
C ALA A 149 -22.46 6.54 8.61
N ALA A 150 -23.59 6.57 9.33
CA ALA A 150 -23.95 7.69 10.19
C ALA A 150 -23.19 7.68 11.54
N SER A 151 -22.66 6.53 11.97
CA SER A 151 -22.01 6.36 13.28
C SER A 151 -20.68 5.61 13.24
N GLN A 152 -20.32 5.04 12.09
CA GLN A 152 -19.14 4.20 11.91
C GLN A 152 -18.32 4.62 10.68
N LEU A 153 -17.01 4.38 10.76
CA LEU A 153 -16.09 4.41 9.63
C LEU A 153 -15.83 2.99 9.14
N CYS A 154 -15.56 2.86 7.84
CA CYS A 154 -14.99 1.64 7.30
C CYS A 154 -13.46 1.77 7.23
N CYS A 155 -12.75 1.05 8.11
CA CYS A 155 -11.31 1.12 8.26
C CYS A 155 -10.69 -0.25 7.96
N ASP A 156 -9.91 -0.36 6.88
CA ASP A 156 -9.30 -1.62 6.41
C ASP A 156 -10.32 -2.79 6.36
N SER A 157 -11.46 -2.56 5.69
CA SER A 157 -12.57 -3.51 5.57
C SER A 157 -13.22 -3.94 6.89
N HIS A 158 -13.01 -3.18 7.97
CA HIS A 158 -13.64 -3.40 9.27
C HIS A 158 -14.42 -2.16 9.73
N PRO A 159 -15.70 -2.32 10.11
CA PRO A 159 -16.46 -1.24 10.74
C PRO A 159 -15.85 -0.84 12.08
N VAL A 160 -15.61 0.44 12.29
CA VAL A 160 -15.20 1.02 13.59
C VAL A 160 -16.09 2.19 13.95
N LEU A 161 -16.27 2.48 15.23
CA LEU A 161 -17.06 3.64 15.66
C LEU A 161 -16.35 4.95 15.28
N MET A 162 -17.12 5.96 14.91
CA MET A 162 -16.62 7.33 14.82
C MET A 162 -16.27 7.83 16.23
N VAL A 163 -15.00 8.14 16.46
CA VAL A 163 -14.52 8.65 17.75
C VAL A 163 -14.11 10.11 17.60
N GLY A 164 -14.60 10.94 18.53
CA GLY A 164 -14.26 12.35 18.63
C GLY A 164 -14.85 13.22 17.52
N SER A 165 -14.20 14.34 17.26
CA SER A 165 -14.70 15.42 16.40
C SER A 165 -14.15 15.37 14.96
N LEU A 166 -13.00 14.74 14.76
CA LEU A 166 -12.44 14.45 13.44
C LEU A 166 -12.10 12.96 13.31
N PRO A 167 -13.12 12.07 13.24
CA PRO A 167 -12.92 10.63 13.13
C PRO A 167 -12.08 10.26 11.90
N SER A 168 -11.09 9.40 12.08
CA SER A 168 -10.15 8.96 11.05
C SER A 168 -9.75 7.50 11.25
N CYS A 169 -9.27 6.85 10.18
CA CYS A 169 -8.78 5.47 10.22
C CYS A 169 -7.26 5.40 10.39
N CYS A 170 -6.79 4.50 11.25
CA CYS A 170 -5.41 4.06 11.36
C CYS A 170 -5.40 2.53 11.31
N GLY A 171 -5.28 1.97 10.11
CA GLY A 171 -5.54 0.54 9.91
C GLY A 171 -6.99 0.17 10.15
N ARG A 172 -7.19 -0.79 11.06
CA ARG A 172 -8.50 -1.22 11.58
C ARG A 172 -8.94 -0.46 12.83
N ASN A 173 -8.23 0.61 13.21
CA ASN A 173 -8.56 1.40 14.39
C ASN A 173 -9.15 2.75 13.98
N GLY A 174 -10.24 3.15 14.63
CA GLY A 174 -10.77 4.51 14.57
C GLY A 174 -10.10 5.42 15.60
N TYR A 175 -9.79 6.67 15.24
CA TYR A 175 -9.24 7.67 16.16
C TYR A 175 -9.73 9.08 15.84
N ASP A 176 -9.58 10.02 16.78
CA ASP A 176 -9.81 11.45 16.53
C ASP A 176 -8.49 12.12 16.11
N ALA A 177 -8.43 12.60 14.87
CA ALA A 177 -7.25 13.27 14.33
C ALA A 177 -6.95 14.63 14.97
N ASN A 178 -7.84 15.16 15.83
CA ASN A 178 -7.54 16.34 16.64
C ASN A 178 -6.67 16.04 17.87
N THR A 179 -6.73 14.81 18.40
CA THR A 179 -6.05 14.44 19.65
C THR A 179 -4.94 13.41 19.48
N SER A 180 -4.99 12.68 18.36
CA SER A 180 -4.11 11.56 18.08
C SER A 180 -3.69 11.58 16.63
N LEU A 181 -2.70 10.77 16.31
CA LEU A 181 -2.17 10.62 14.96
C LEU A 181 -1.88 9.15 14.68
N CYS A 182 -1.95 8.76 13.41
CA CYS A 182 -1.56 7.42 12.99
C CYS A 182 -0.06 7.36 12.68
N CYS A 183 0.66 6.47 13.35
CA CYS A 183 2.07 6.17 13.12
C CYS A 183 2.28 4.77 12.57
N GLY A 184 3.33 4.65 11.77
CA GLY A 184 3.60 3.45 10.98
C GLY A 184 2.36 3.03 10.20
N ASP A 185 2.03 1.74 10.28
CA ASP A 185 0.89 1.20 9.54
C ASP A 185 -0.43 1.36 10.30
N ASN A 186 -0.44 1.13 11.62
CA ASN A 186 -1.70 0.96 12.37
C ASN A 186 -1.64 1.46 13.83
N ASN A 187 -0.60 2.21 14.22
CA ASN A 187 -0.39 2.62 15.61
C ASN A 187 -0.96 4.01 15.87
N VAL A 188 -2.07 4.08 16.59
CA VAL A 188 -2.65 5.36 17.03
C VAL A 188 -1.82 5.89 18.21
N ALA A 189 -1.08 6.96 17.98
CA ALA A 189 -0.30 7.63 19.01
C ALA A 189 -1.05 8.86 19.55
N PHE A 190 -1.20 8.89 20.87
CA PHE A 190 -1.83 10.00 21.58
C PHE A 190 -0.86 11.16 21.73
N VAL A 191 -0.79 12.00 20.71
CA VAL A 191 -0.07 13.27 20.78
C VAL A 191 -0.97 14.33 20.17
N SER A 192 -1.36 15.29 21.01
CA SER A 192 -2.26 16.36 20.61
C SER A 192 -1.49 17.60 20.17
N GLY A 193 -2.05 18.29 19.18
CA GLY A 193 -1.61 19.63 18.78
C GLY A 193 -0.64 19.64 17.60
N PRO A 194 -0.27 20.85 17.13
CA PRO A 194 0.45 21.05 15.86
C PRO A 194 1.88 20.52 15.85
N GLN A 195 2.40 20.13 17.02
CA GLN A 195 3.77 19.63 17.20
C GLN A 195 3.83 18.10 17.31
N ALA A 196 2.69 17.45 17.15
CA ALA A 196 2.59 16.01 17.14
C ALA A 196 3.23 15.42 15.87
N ALA A 197 4.06 14.40 16.02
CA ALA A 197 4.77 13.77 14.90
C ALA A 197 5.06 12.29 15.17
N CYS A 198 5.33 11.50 14.12
CA CYS A 198 5.75 10.11 14.24
C CYS A 198 7.27 9.94 14.22
N CYS A 199 7.72 8.96 14.98
CA CYS A 199 9.06 8.39 14.97
C CYS A 199 8.90 6.86 14.87
N GLY A 200 8.89 6.35 13.64
CA GLY A 200 8.43 4.98 13.37
C GLY A 200 6.96 4.83 13.78
N ASP A 201 6.69 3.86 14.67
CA ASP A 201 5.36 3.56 15.22
C ASP A 201 4.98 4.43 16.43
N MET A 202 5.91 5.24 16.96
CA MET A 202 5.67 6.05 18.15
C MET A 202 5.36 7.50 17.79
N GLY A 203 4.31 8.06 18.39
CA GLY A 203 4.08 9.50 18.35
C GLY A 203 4.91 10.23 19.40
N TYR A 204 5.38 11.43 19.07
CA TYR A 204 6.08 12.32 20.00
C TYR A 204 5.73 13.79 19.73
N ASN A 205 6.05 14.65 20.71
CA ASN A 205 5.90 16.10 20.58
C ASN A 205 7.25 16.75 20.23
N ARG A 206 7.33 17.37 19.05
CA ARG A 206 8.53 18.04 18.52
C ARG A 206 9.07 19.18 19.39
N ASN A 207 8.30 19.72 20.33
CA ASN A 207 8.80 20.73 21.26
C ASN A 207 9.63 20.14 22.41
N THR A 208 9.49 18.84 22.67
CA THR A 208 10.04 18.20 23.88
C THR A 208 10.98 17.05 23.56
N HIS A 209 10.84 16.44 22.38
CA HIS A 209 11.59 15.27 21.96
C HIS A 209 12.07 15.41 20.51
N LEU A 210 13.10 14.64 20.18
CA LEU A 210 13.62 14.41 18.85
C LEU A 210 13.45 12.94 18.47
N CYS A 211 13.30 12.67 17.19
CA CYS A 211 13.36 11.32 16.64
C CYS A 211 14.76 11.07 16.05
N CYS A 212 15.50 10.11 16.62
CA CYS A 212 16.86 9.75 16.20
C CYS A 212 16.93 8.23 15.93
N ASP A 213 17.13 7.81 14.68
CA ASP A 213 17.06 6.40 14.23
C ASP A 213 15.88 5.63 14.85
N SER A 214 14.67 6.17 14.72
CA SER A 214 13.43 5.61 15.28
C SER A 214 13.32 5.60 16.81
N ASN A 215 14.25 6.25 17.54
CA ASN A 215 14.14 6.46 18.98
C ASN A 215 13.60 7.87 19.29
N VAL A 216 12.56 7.94 20.12
CA VAL A 216 12.05 9.20 20.66
C VAL A 216 12.84 9.55 21.92
N LEU A 217 13.63 10.62 21.86
CA LEU A 217 14.54 11.03 22.93
C LEU A 217 14.29 12.47 23.35
N PRO A 218 14.48 12.83 24.63
CA PRO A 218 14.34 14.20 25.09
C PRO A 218 15.22 15.16 24.28
N MET A 219 14.68 16.32 23.92
CA MET A 219 15.38 17.36 23.17
C MET A 219 16.25 18.19 24.12
N PRO A 220 17.60 18.13 24.05
CA PRO A 220 18.45 19.04 24.80
C PRO A 220 18.44 20.45 24.18
N ALA A 221 18.99 21.44 24.89
CA ALA A 221 19.14 22.78 24.35
C ALA A 221 20.03 22.77 23.09
N MET A 222 19.54 23.36 21.99
CA MET A 222 20.14 23.25 20.65
C MET A 222 20.40 21.79 20.25
N GLY A 223 19.42 20.93 20.53
CA GLY A 223 19.52 19.50 20.31
C GLY A 223 19.58 19.10 18.84
N ALA A 224 20.36 18.07 18.55
CA ALA A 224 20.38 17.37 17.27
C ALA A 224 20.59 15.87 17.51
N CYS A 225 20.37 15.07 16.47
CA CYS A 225 20.66 13.63 16.49
C CYS A 225 22.11 13.38 16.09
N CYS A 226 22.73 12.40 16.75
CA CYS A 226 24.00 11.78 16.37
C CYS A 226 23.81 10.27 16.39
N GLY A 227 23.54 9.69 15.22
CA GLY A 227 22.97 8.35 15.12
C GLY A 227 21.67 8.26 15.91
N SER A 228 21.59 7.25 16.77
CA SER A 228 20.38 6.92 17.54
C SER A 228 20.21 7.73 18.83
N TRP A 229 21.08 8.72 19.09
CA TRP A 229 21.10 9.49 20.34
C TRP A 229 20.98 10.99 20.09
N THR A 230 20.39 11.73 21.05
CA THR A 230 20.40 13.19 21.03
C THR A 230 21.68 13.74 21.67
N TYR A 231 22.12 14.91 21.22
CA TYR A 231 23.22 15.66 21.83
C TYR A 231 22.94 17.17 21.76
N SER A 232 23.60 17.95 22.63
CA SER A 232 23.58 19.41 22.53
C SER A 232 24.72 19.91 21.65
N GLN A 233 24.39 20.66 20.60
CA GLN A 233 25.37 21.28 19.70
C GLN A 233 26.24 22.36 20.39
N GLN A 234 25.88 22.75 21.61
CA GLN A 234 26.68 23.66 22.43
C GLN A 234 27.89 22.95 23.05
N THR A 235 27.72 21.70 23.50
CA THR A 235 28.72 20.97 24.29
C THR A 235 29.38 19.83 23.53
N HIS A 236 28.75 19.33 22.48
CA HIS A 236 29.23 18.20 21.70
C HIS A 236 29.22 18.47 20.19
N LEU A 237 29.97 17.64 19.47
CA LEU A 237 30.02 17.51 18.03
C LEU A 237 29.69 16.06 17.67
N CYS A 238 29.00 15.83 16.55
CA CYS A 238 28.78 14.49 16.03
C CYS A 238 29.78 14.20 14.90
N CYS A 239 30.57 13.14 15.07
CA CYS A 239 31.58 12.69 14.10
C CYS A 239 31.29 11.24 13.71
N GLU A 240 30.82 10.99 12.47
CA GLU A 240 30.43 9.64 11.99
C GLU A 240 29.53 8.85 12.97
N GLY A 241 28.57 9.53 13.60
CA GLY A 241 27.66 8.91 14.58
C GLY A 241 28.20 8.82 16.02
N VAL A 242 29.45 9.26 16.26
CA VAL A 242 30.05 9.33 17.60
C VAL A 242 29.92 10.74 18.16
N GLN A 243 29.40 10.86 19.39
CA GLN A 243 29.31 12.11 20.12
C GLN A 243 30.64 12.42 20.82
N LEU A 244 31.21 13.58 20.54
CA LEU A 244 32.48 14.03 21.11
C LEU A 244 32.31 15.39 21.77
N TYR A 245 33.04 15.65 22.86
CA TYR A 245 33.05 16.97 23.48
C TYR A 245 33.59 18.03 22.52
N LYS A 246 32.83 19.12 22.37
CA LYS A 246 33.18 20.27 21.55
C LYS A 246 34.09 21.21 22.35
N GLY A 247 35.38 21.12 22.09
CA GLY A 247 36.35 22.14 22.49
C GLY A 247 36.32 23.35 21.54
N MET A 248 37.11 24.37 21.86
CA MET A 248 37.14 25.65 21.13
C MET A 248 37.52 25.52 19.64
N ASN A 249 38.35 24.52 19.30
CA ASN A 249 38.85 24.29 17.94
C ASN A 249 38.73 22.81 17.54
N THR A 250 37.73 22.12 18.08
CA THR A 250 37.53 20.69 17.80
C THR A 250 36.88 20.49 16.44
N GLY A 251 37.53 19.71 15.57
CA GLY A 251 36.96 19.20 14.31
C GLY A 251 36.87 17.67 14.31
N CYS A 252 36.18 17.11 13.31
CA CYS A 252 36.10 15.66 13.10
C CYS A 252 37.16 15.18 12.11
N CYS A 253 37.81 14.06 12.43
CA CYS A 253 38.61 13.27 11.51
C CYS A 253 38.04 11.84 11.52
N GLY A 254 37.12 11.53 10.60
CA GLY A 254 36.27 10.35 10.74
C GLY A 254 35.46 10.40 12.05
N ALA A 255 35.42 9.29 12.78
CA ALA A 255 34.76 9.18 14.09
C ALA A 255 35.52 9.80 15.28
N VAL A 256 36.73 10.34 15.08
CA VAL A 256 37.53 10.92 16.16
C VAL A 256 37.60 12.45 16.10
N GLY A 257 37.74 13.08 17.26
CA GLY A 257 37.83 14.52 17.40
C GLY A 257 39.29 14.95 17.48
N TYR A 258 39.64 16.04 16.81
CA TYR A 258 40.99 16.60 16.86
C TYR A 258 40.97 18.11 17.04
N ASN A 259 42.04 18.67 17.59
CA ASN A 259 42.17 20.11 17.73
C ASN A 259 42.85 20.69 16.48
N GLN A 260 42.11 21.53 15.74
CA GLN A 260 42.54 22.11 14.46
C GLN A 260 43.75 23.06 14.57
N VAL A 261 44.10 23.48 15.79
CA VAL A 261 45.28 24.32 16.06
C VAL A 261 46.58 23.51 16.01
N ASN A 262 46.59 22.33 16.63
CA ASN A 262 47.81 21.53 16.84
C ASN A 262 47.77 20.17 16.14
N SER A 263 46.73 19.88 15.36
CA SER A 263 46.60 18.63 14.61
C SER A 263 45.97 18.86 13.23
N LEU A 264 46.28 17.94 12.31
CA LEU A 264 45.71 17.84 10.97
C LEU A 264 44.93 16.54 10.86
N CYS A 265 43.89 16.52 10.04
CA CYS A 265 43.24 15.29 9.61
C CYS A 265 43.74 14.92 8.20
N CYS A 266 44.50 13.84 8.10
CA CYS A 266 45.16 13.40 6.88
C CYS A 266 44.66 11.98 6.54
N GLU A 267 43.80 11.86 5.51
CA GLU A 267 43.17 10.58 5.10
C GLU A 267 42.55 9.79 6.28
N GLY A 268 41.79 10.48 7.14
CA GLY A 268 41.16 9.88 8.32
C GLY A 268 42.09 9.66 9.51
N THR A 269 43.38 9.99 9.40
CA THR A 269 44.36 9.91 10.48
C THR A 269 44.62 11.28 11.09
N VAL A 270 44.54 11.39 12.42
CA VAL A 270 44.93 12.62 13.13
C VAL A 270 46.44 12.63 13.34
N VAL A 271 47.10 13.66 12.81
CA VAL A 271 48.56 13.82 12.93
C VAL A 271 48.92 15.18 13.53
N PRO A 272 50.06 15.31 14.24
CA PRO A 272 50.50 16.59 14.80
C PRO A 272 50.69 17.67 13.72
N LYS A 273 50.16 18.86 13.99
CA LYS A 273 50.41 20.07 13.19
C LYS A 273 51.53 20.86 13.84
N SER A 274 52.56 21.19 13.08
CA SER A 274 53.61 22.10 13.52
C SER A 274 53.90 23.14 12.43
N PRO A 275 54.59 24.25 12.75
CA PRO A 275 55.06 25.19 11.73
C PRO A 275 55.97 24.53 10.69
N SER A 276 56.74 23.51 11.09
CA SER A 276 57.58 22.73 10.17
C SER A 276 56.78 21.74 9.34
N LYS A 277 55.64 21.23 9.81
CA LYS A 277 54.80 20.28 9.07
C LYS A 277 53.33 20.73 9.06
N PRO A 278 52.98 21.78 8.29
CA PRO A 278 51.67 22.42 8.39
C PRO A 278 50.58 21.79 7.50
N VAL A 279 50.93 20.84 6.63
CA VAL A 279 50.05 20.29 5.59
C VAL A 279 50.16 18.76 5.52
N CYS A 280 49.11 18.11 5.02
CA CYS A 280 49.05 16.65 4.86
C CYS A 280 49.78 16.15 3.62
N CYS A 281 50.34 14.94 3.72
CA CYS A 281 50.75 14.08 2.62
C CYS A 281 50.34 12.64 2.95
N GLY A 282 49.30 12.15 2.28
CA GLY A 282 48.67 10.87 2.59
C GLY A 282 48.10 10.88 4.01
N THR A 283 48.51 9.92 4.83
CA THR A 283 48.16 9.81 6.26
C THR A 283 49.11 10.55 7.20
N THR A 284 50.08 11.32 6.68
CA THR A 284 51.10 12.02 7.46
C THR A 284 51.11 13.53 7.22
N SER A 285 51.85 14.29 8.04
CA SER A 285 52.13 15.72 7.81
C SER A 285 53.53 15.93 7.25
N TYR A 286 53.73 16.91 6.37
CA TYR A 286 55.02 17.17 5.73
C TYR A 286 55.37 18.66 5.67
N ASN A 287 56.66 18.96 5.48
CA ASN A 287 57.20 20.31 5.34
C ASN A 287 57.25 20.73 3.86
N PRO A 288 56.34 21.60 3.37
CA PRO A 288 56.36 21.97 1.95
C PRO A 288 57.60 22.80 1.56
N LEU A 289 58.37 23.33 2.52
CA LEU A 289 59.63 24.03 2.21
C LEU A 289 60.77 23.06 1.90
N THR A 290 60.89 21.96 2.64
CA THR A 290 62.02 21.02 2.52
C THR A 290 61.65 19.70 1.86
N GLU A 291 60.37 19.38 1.77
CA GLU A 291 59.83 18.12 1.29
C GLU A 291 58.81 18.37 0.15
N LEU A 292 58.61 17.36 -0.68
CA LEU A 292 57.63 17.29 -1.76
C LEU A 292 56.74 16.07 -1.51
N CYS A 293 55.42 16.26 -1.55
CA CYS A 293 54.47 15.17 -1.42
C CYS A 293 54.18 14.55 -2.79
N CYS A 294 54.44 13.26 -2.95
CA CYS A 294 54.12 12.49 -4.15
C CYS A 294 53.32 11.25 -3.75
N ASP A 295 52.07 11.16 -4.25
CA ASP A 295 51.16 10.02 -4.02
C ASP A 295 51.06 9.58 -2.55
N GLY A 296 50.86 10.57 -1.67
CA GLY A 296 50.74 10.34 -0.24
C GLY A 296 52.04 10.12 0.53
N ILE A 297 53.19 10.12 -0.15
CA ILE A 297 54.52 9.96 0.47
C ILE A 297 55.32 11.26 0.38
N ALA A 298 55.87 11.72 1.51
CA ALA A 298 56.69 12.92 1.58
C ALA A 298 58.17 12.60 1.34
N PHE A 299 58.77 13.23 0.34
CA PHE A 299 60.18 13.07 -0.03
C PHE A 299 60.97 14.36 0.22
N PHE A 300 62.19 14.28 0.74
CA PHE A 300 63.05 15.45 0.86
C PHE A 300 63.47 15.99 -0.50
N LYS A 301 63.42 17.31 -0.66
CA LYS A 301 63.85 18.02 -1.87
C LYS A 301 65.38 18.08 -2.00
N THR A 302 66.12 17.82 -0.92
CA THR A 302 67.58 17.86 -0.89
C THR A 302 68.18 16.90 -1.93
N GLY A 303 69.09 17.41 -2.77
CA GLY A 303 69.74 16.64 -3.84
C GLY A 303 69.07 16.76 -5.21
N PHE A 304 67.92 17.44 -5.30
CA PHE A 304 67.23 17.70 -6.57
C PHE A 304 67.29 19.19 -6.92
N ILE A 305 67.63 19.52 -8.16
CA ILE A 305 67.62 20.90 -8.67
C ILE A 305 66.18 21.36 -8.94
N ARG A 306 65.38 20.51 -9.60
CA ARG A 306 63.95 20.76 -9.84
C ARG A 306 63.09 19.55 -9.42
N PRO A 307 62.92 19.33 -8.10
CA PRO A 307 62.17 18.18 -7.58
C PRO A 307 60.71 18.22 -8.06
N THR A 308 60.27 17.14 -8.72
CA THR A 308 58.91 16.97 -9.27
C THR A 308 58.42 15.54 -8.98
N CYS A 309 57.12 15.33 -8.92
CA CYS A 309 56.54 13.99 -8.75
C CYS A 309 56.34 13.27 -10.09
N CYS A 310 56.62 11.96 -10.13
CA CYS A 310 56.30 11.07 -11.24
C CYS A 310 56.01 9.66 -10.70
N GLY A 311 54.80 9.14 -10.94
CA GLY A 311 54.38 7.81 -10.50
C GLY A 311 54.59 7.55 -9.00
N GLY A 312 54.33 8.56 -8.16
CA GLY A 312 54.51 8.47 -6.71
C GLY A 312 55.94 8.64 -6.19
N ALA A 313 56.94 8.77 -7.08
CA ALA A 313 58.31 9.06 -6.68
C ALA A 313 58.72 10.51 -7.01
N ILE A 314 59.72 11.01 -6.28
CA ILE A 314 60.39 12.27 -6.61
C ILE A 314 61.44 12.05 -7.70
N TYR A 315 61.52 12.95 -8.67
CA TYR A 315 62.57 12.97 -9.68
C TYR A 315 63.04 14.40 -9.97
N ASP A 316 64.24 14.54 -10.53
CA ASP A 316 64.77 15.84 -10.95
C ASP A 316 64.33 16.17 -12.38
N ALA A 317 63.42 17.12 -12.51
CA ALA A 317 62.91 17.52 -13.81
C ALA A 317 63.93 18.29 -14.67
N THR A 318 65.14 18.58 -14.17
CA THR A 318 66.23 19.11 -15.01
C THR A 318 66.88 18.07 -15.92
N VAL A 319 66.83 16.78 -15.56
CA VAL A 319 67.53 15.70 -16.27
C VAL A 319 66.61 14.61 -16.83
N ALA A 320 65.34 14.59 -16.40
CA ALA A 320 64.35 13.64 -16.89
C ALA A 320 63.00 14.29 -17.15
N ARG A 321 62.13 13.57 -17.86
CA ARG A 321 60.71 13.90 -18.05
C ARG A 321 59.84 12.77 -17.50
N CYS A 322 58.66 13.07 -16.97
CA CYS A 322 57.73 12.05 -16.51
C CYS A 322 56.86 11.56 -17.68
N CYS A 323 56.95 10.27 -18.02
CA CYS A 323 56.14 9.63 -19.06
C CYS A 323 55.47 8.39 -18.48
N ASP A 324 54.13 8.35 -18.49
CA ASP A 324 53.31 7.27 -17.91
C ASP A 324 53.71 6.84 -16.49
N GLY A 325 53.98 7.83 -15.64
CA GLY A 325 54.38 7.61 -14.24
C GLY A 325 55.84 7.19 -14.07
N VAL A 326 56.64 7.13 -15.13
CA VAL A 326 58.05 6.74 -15.08
C VAL A 326 58.95 7.93 -15.48
N PRO A 327 59.97 8.29 -14.66
CA PRO A 327 61.01 9.23 -15.07
C PRO A 327 61.83 8.67 -16.23
N THR A 328 61.84 9.38 -17.35
CA THR A 328 62.57 9.02 -18.57
C THR A 328 63.68 10.04 -18.84
N TYR A 329 64.90 9.55 -18.96
CA TYR A 329 66.11 10.37 -19.14
C TYR A 329 66.42 10.52 -20.63
N ASN A 330 67.10 11.60 -21.00
CA ASN A 330 67.57 11.87 -22.38
C ASN A 330 66.47 11.97 -23.45
N VAL A 331 65.23 12.28 -23.07
CA VAL A 331 64.12 12.47 -24.02
C VAL A 331 63.66 13.92 -24.10
N ALA A 332 63.39 14.39 -25.32
CA ALA A 332 62.85 15.73 -25.58
C ALA A 332 61.34 15.83 -25.30
N SER A 333 60.61 14.71 -25.33
CA SER A 333 59.17 14.63 -25.06
C SER A 333 58.78 13.17 -24.77
N CYS A 334 57.56 12.95 -24.28
CA CYS A 334 57.00 11.60 -24.14
C CYS A 334 56.42 11.03 -25.44
N ALA A 335 56.51 11.77 -26.56
CA ALA A 335 55.98 11.30 -27.84
C ALA A 335 56.79 10.08 -28.33
N GLY A 336 56.10 8.95 -28.53
CA GLY A 336 56.70 7.69 -28.98
C GLY A 336 57.09 6.73 -27.86
N LEU A 337 56.81 7.06 -26.61
CA LEU A 337 56.88 6.16 -25.45
C LEU A 337 55.44 5.71 -25.14
N ALA A 338 55.00 4.65 -25.81
CA ALA A 338 53.75 3.94 -25.55
C ALA A 338 54.02 2.44 -25.70
#